data_AF-A0A1I7LFA4-F1
#
_entry.id   AF-A0A1I7LFA4-F1
#
_cell.length_a   1.000
_cell.length_b   1.000
_cell.length_c   1.000
_cell.angle_alpha   90.00
_cell.angle_beta   90.00
_cell.angle_gamma   90.00
#
_symmetry.space_group_name_H-M   'P 1'
#
loop_
_entity.id
_entity.type
_entity.pdbx_description
1 polymer ?
#
loop_
_entity_poly.entity_id
_entity_poly.type
_entity_poly.pdbx_seq_one_letter_code
_entity_poly.pdbx_strand_id
1 'polypeptide(L)'
;RVLDRPDIPLHTNGSENDIRACVTKRRISGGTMSVAGRAARDALLGLMKTCTKLGISFFRYLGDRLGIPDHGPPIPPLADLVRQTSPA
;
A
#
# COMPACT_ATOMS: atom_id res chain seq x y z
N ARG A 1 28.10 -14.13 19.35
CA ARG A 1 27.26 -13.35 18.40
C ARG A 1 27.32 -14.12 17.08
N VAL A 2 26.21 -14.67 16.58
CA VAL A 2 26.23 -15.66 15.47
C VAL A 2 26.06 -15.02 14.08
N LEU A 3 25.44 -13.83 14.00
CA LEU A 3 25.16 -13.11 12.76
C LEU A 3 25.76 -11.70 12.79
N ASP A 4 26.26 -11.24 11.65
CA ASP A 4 26.83 -9.90 11.47
C ASP A 4 25.74 -8.81 11.41
N ARG A 5 24.54 -9.15 10.93
CA ARG A 5 23.39 -8.23 10.77
C ARG A 5 22.11 -8.82 11.37
N PRO A 6 21.99 -8.85 12.72
CA PRO A 6 20.81 -9.39 13.39
C PRO A 6 19.55 -8.52 13.23
N ASP A 7 19.69 -7.28 12.76
CA ASP A 7 18.60 -6.36 12.43
C ASP A 7 17.82 -6.76 11.16
N ILE A 8 18.44 -7.53 10.27
CA ILE A 8 17.83 -7.95 9.02
C ILE A 8 17.05 -9.26 9.26
N PRO A 9 15.76 -9.32 8.89
CA PRO A 9 14.99 -10.54 8.98
C PRO A 9 15.62 -11.68 8.16
N LEU A 10 15.64 -12.89 8.71
CA LEU A 10 16.18 -14.09 8.03
C LEU A 10 15.30 -14.61 6.89
N HIS A 11 14.19 -13.95 6.59
CA HIS A 11 13.22 -14.36 5.57
C HIS A 11 12.66 -13.16 4.80
N THR A 12 12.15 -13.43 3.61
CA THR A 12 11.59 -12.43 2.68
C THR A 12 10.07 -12.28 2.77
N ASN A 13 9.42 -12.91 3.74
CA ASN A 13 7.95 -12.96 3.87
C ASN A 13 7.25 -11.59 3.75
N GLY A 14 7.81 -10.55 4.39
CA GLY A 14 7.25 -9.19 4.32
C GLY A 14 7.25 -8.63 2.90
N SER A 15 8.41 -8.71 2.23
CA SER A 15 8.58 -8.28 0.85
C SER A 15 7.71 -9.08 -0.13
N GLU A 16 7.60 -10.39 0.07
CA GLU A 16 6.73 -11.26 -0.74
C GLU A 16 5.25 -10.91 -0.58
N ASN A 17 4.81 -10.62 0.65
CA ASN A 17 3.44 -10.23 0.93
C ASN A 17 3.08 -8.87 0.29
N ASP A 18 4.05 -7.94 0.21
CA ASP A 18 3.88 -6.65 -0.44
C ASP A 18 3.59 -6.81 -1.95
N ILE A 19 4.30 -7.69 -2.64
CA ILE A 19 4.13 -7.90 -4.10
C ILE A 19 2.99 -8.88 -4.45
N ARG A 20 2.52 -9.70 -3.51
CA ARG A 20 1.56 -10.79 -3.76
C ARG A 20 0.30 -10.32 -4.47
N ALA A 21 -0.26 -9.18 -4.07
CA ALA A 21 -1.47 -8.62 -4.69
C ALA A 21 -1.25 -8.30 -6.19
N CYS A 22 -0.09 -7.73 -6.53
CA CYS A 22 0.29 -7.42 -7.90
C CYS A 22 0.44 -8.70 -8.74
N VAL A 23 1.15 -9.70 -8.22
CA VAL A 23 1.36 -10.98 -8.92
C VAL A 23 0.06 -11.74 -9.12
N THR A 24 -0.80 -11.82 -8.11
CA THR A 24 -2.11 -12.46 -8.21
C THR A 24 -3.00 -11.76 -9.23
N LYS A 25 -3.05 -10.42 -9.20
CA LYS A 25 -3.84 -9.67 -10.19
C LYS A 25 -3.33 -9.91 -11.60
N ARG A 26 -2.01 -9.89 -11.82
CA ARG A 26 -1.37 -10.19 -13.10
C ARG A 26 -1.74 -11.58 -13.60
N ARG A 27 -1.70 -12.59 -12.73
CA ARG A 27 -2.06 -13.98 -13.04
C ARG A 27 -3.50 -14.09 -13.51
N ILE A 28 -4.43 -13.41 -12.83
CA ILE A 28 -5.87 -13.46 -13.15
C ILE A 28 -6.18 -12.67 -14.43
N SER A 29 -5.54 -11.51 -14.63
CA SER A 29 -5.87 -10.61 -15.75
C SER A 29 -5.07 -10.85 -17.02
N GLY A 30 -4.11 -11.78 -17.04
CA GLY A 30 -3.19 -11.96 -18.17
C GLY A 30 -2.21 -10.80 -18.37
N GLY A 31 -2.00 -9.97 -17.34
CA GLY A 31 -1.13 -8.78 -17.43
C GLY A 31 -1.86 -7.46 -17.61
N THR A 32 -1.11 -6.42 -17.98
CA THR A 32 -1.60 -5.06 -18.20
C THR A 32 -1.94 -4.86 -19.67
N MET A 33 -3.18 -4.50 -19.97
CA MET A 33 -3.67 -4.34 -21.35
C MET A 33 -3.45 -2.93 -21.92
N SER A 34 -3.18 -1.93 -21.07
CA SER A 34 -2.93 -0.56 -21.49
C SER A 34 -2.03 0.19 -20.50
N VAL A 35 -1.41 1.28 -20.96
CA VAL A 35 -0.62 2.19 -20.10
C VAL A 35 -1.50 2.83 -19.02
N ALA A 36 -2.70 3.29 -19.39
CA ALA A 36 -3.66 3.86 -18.45
C ALA A 36 -4.10 2.84 -17.38
N GLY A 37 -4.38 1.59 -17.78
CA GLY A 37 -4.74 0.52 -16.86
C GLY A 37 -3.60 0.14 -15.92
N ARG A 38 -2.36 0.15 -16.41
CA ARG A 38 -1.16 -0.04 -15.58
C ARG A 38 -1.04 1.07 -14.54
N ALA A 39 -1.14 2.34 -14.95
CA ALA A 39 -1.05 3.49 -14.06
C ALA A 39 -2.14 3.47 -12.97
N ALA A 40 -3.38 3.18 -13.35
CA ALA A 40 -4.50 3.06 -12.41
C ALA A 40 -4.27 1.94 -11.39
N ARG A 41 -3.83 0.77 -11.85
CA ARG A 41 -3.51 -0.36 -10.97
C ARG A 41 -2.39 -0.03 -9.99
N ASP A 42 -1.30 0.58 -10.46
CA ASP A 42 -0.13 0.86 -9.64
C ASP A 42 -0.46 1.91 -8.57
N ALA A 43 -1.20 2.96 -8.94
CA ALA A 43 -1.70 3.97 -8.01
C ALA A 43 -2.63 3.36 -6.95
N LEU A 44 -3.66 2.62 -7.37
CA LEU A 44 -4.65 2.06 -6.44
C LEU A 44 -4.06 0.99 -5.51
N LEU A 45 -3.18 0.12 -6.03
CA LEU A 45 -2.47 -0.86 -5.19
C LEU A 45 -1.54 -0.17 -4.19
N GLY A 46 -0.81 0.87 -4.62
CA GLY A 46 0.04 1.66 -3.73
C GLY A 46 -0.77 2.30 -2.59
N LEU A 47 -1.86 3.00 -2.93
CA LEU A 47 -2.76 3.61 -1.94
C LEU A 47 -3.33 2.57 -0.97
N MET A 48 -3.84 1.45 -1.50
CA MET A 48 -4.43 0.38 -0.67
C MET A 48 -3.41 -0.21 0.30
N LYS A 49 -2.20 -0.54 -0.17
CA LYS A 49 -1.15 -1.12 0.69
C LYS A 49 -0.67 -0.13 1.75
N THR A 50 -0.52 1.14 1.41
CA THR A 50 -0.15 2.19 2.38
C THR A 50 -1.23 2.38 3.44
N CYS A 51 -2.50 2.41 3.03
CA CYS A 51 -3.63 2.46 3.97
C CYS A 51 -3.59 1.27 4.94
N THR A 52 -3.38 0.04 4.43
CA THR A 52 -3.25 -1.15 5.26
C THR A 52 -2.10 -1.04 6.27
N LYS A 53 -0.91 -0.56 5.85
CA LYS A 53 0.25 -0.39 6.74
C LYS A 53 0.01 0.67 7.84
N LEU A 54 -0.81 1.68 7.55
CA LEU A 54 -1.18 2.74 8.51
C LEU A 54 -2.43 2.41 9.34
N GLY A 55 -3.07 1.25 9.13
CA GLY A 55 -4.32 0.89 9.81
C GLY A 55 -5.55 1.70 9.36
N ILE A 56 -5.51 2.27 8.15
CA ILE A 56 -6.57 3.10 7.58
C ILE A 56 -7.39 2.27 6.59
N SER A 57 -8.71 2.43 6.60
CA SER A 57 -9.58 1.87 5.56
C SER A 57 -9.31 2.54 4.22
N PHE A 58 -8.93 1.74 3.21
CA PHE A 58 -8.71 2.23 1.84
C PHE A 58 -9.95 2.92 1.27
N PHE A 59 -11.14 2.36 1.49
CA PHE A 59 -12.38 2.95 0.98
C PHE A 59 -12.75 4.26 1.69
N ARG A 60 -12.45 4.38 2.99
CA ARG A 60 -12.63 5.65 3.71
C ARG A 60 -11.68 6.71 3.16
N TYR A 61 -10.41 6.36 2.94
CA TYR A 61 -9.44 7.27 2.33
C TYR A 61 -9.85 7.68 0.92
N LEU A 62 -10.28 6.73 0.08
CA LEU A 62 -10.74 7.03 -1.27
C LEU A 62 -12.00 7.91 -1.26
N GLY A 63 -12.96 7.63 -0.36
CA GLY A 63 -14.18 8.42 -0.20
C GLY A 63 -13.89 9.85 0.23
N ASP A 64 -12.99 10.03 1.20
CA ASP A 64 -12.50 11.35 1.64
C ASP A 64 -11.90 12.15 0.47
N ARG A 65 -11.06 11.52 -0.37
CA ARG A 65 -10.50 12.16 -1.59
C ARG A 65 -11.54 12.51 -2.65
N LEU A 66 -12.67 11.78 -2.68
CA LEU A 66 -13.75 11.99 -3.64
C LEU A 66 -14.88 12.88 -3.08
N GLY A 67 -14.76 13.37 -1.85
CA GLY A 67 -15.80 14.18 -1.20
C GLY A 67 -17.07 13.40 -0.85
N ILE A 68 -16.98 12.08 -0.71
CA ILE A 68 -18.09 11.24 -0.26
C ILE A 68 -18.33 11.54 1.22
N PRO A 69 -19.55 11.96 1.63
CA PRO A 69 -19.83 12.24 3.03
C PRO A 69 -19.56 11.03 3.93
N ASP A 70 -18.81 11.27 5.00
CA ASP A 70 -18.55 10.32 6.08
C ASP A 70 -18.59 11.08 7.42
N HIS A 71 -18.89 10.40 8.51
CA HIS A 71 -19.04 11.00 9.84
C HIS A 71 -17.70 11.21 10.56
N GLY A 72 -16.60 10.68 10.04
CA GLY A 72 -15.27 10.83 10.64
C GLY A 72 -14.53 12.09 10.19
N PRO A 73 -13.46 12.48 10.90
CA PRO A 73 -12.62 13.62 10.53
C PRO A 73 -11.93 13.39 9.17
N PRO A 74 -11.50 14.46 8.48
CA PRO A 74 -10.77 14.34 7.23
C PRO A 74 -9.47 13.54 7.42
N ILE A 75 -9.15 12.67 6.47
CA ILE A 75 -7.91 11.88 6.55
C ILE A 75 -6.74 12.72 6.01
N PRO A 76 -5.63 12.90 6.73
CA PRO A 76 -4.46 13.59 6.19
C PRO A 76 -3.89 12.89 4.95
N PRO A 77 -3.16 13.60 4.06
CA PRO A 77 -2.46 12.95 2.95
C PRO A 77 -1.58 11.80 3.44
N LEU A 78 -1.63 10.63 2.78
CA LEU A 78 -0.87 9.45 3.23
C LEU A 78 0.64 9.73 3.35
N ALA A 79 1.18 10.61 2.51
CA ALA A 79 2.59 10.99 2.57
C ALA A 79 2.98 11.64 3.90
N ASP A 80 2.10 12.44 4.51
CA ASP A 80 2.34 13.05 5.83
C ASP A 80 2.33 11.99 6.93
N LEU A 81 1.38 11.07 6.86
CA LEU A 81 1.25 9.98 7.82
C LEU A 81 2.45 9.03 7.78
N VAL A 82 2.96 8.72 6.58
CA VAL A 82 4.18 7.92 6.40
C VAL A 82 5.40 8.61 7.01
N ARG A 83 5.56 9.92 6.82
CA ARG A 83 6.65 10.69 7.44
C ARG A 83 6.61 10.65 8.96
N GLN A 84 5.41 10.69 9.55
CA GLN A 84 5.23 10.65 11.01
C GLN A 84 5.51 9.27 11.62
N THR A 85 5.34 8.19 10.85
CA THR A 85 5.52 6.80 11.30
C THR A 85 6.87 6.20 10.97
N SER A 86 7.69 6.88 10.16
CA SER A 86 9.04 6.41 9.83
C SER A 86 10.01 6.74 10.98
N PRO A 87 10.70 5.76 11.58
CA PRO A 87 11.79 6.06 12.50
C PRO A 87 12.91 6.79 11.76
N ALA A 88 13.55 7.75 12.46
CA ALA A 88 14.69 8.52 11.94
C ALA A 88 15.91 7.63 11.64
#